data_AF-A0A9X1HZQ8-F1
#
_entry.id   AF-A0A9X1HZQ8-F1
#
_cell.length_a   1.000
_cell.length_b   1.000
_cell.length_c   1.000
_cell.angle_alpha   90.00
_cell.angle_beta   90.00
_cell.angle_gamma   90.00
#
_symmetry.space_group_name_H-M   'P 1'
#
loop_
_entity.id
_entity.type
_entity.pdbx_description
1 polymer ?
#
loop_
_entity_poly.entity_id
_entity_poly.type
_entity_poly.pdbx_seq_one_letter_code
_entity_poly.pdbx_strand_id
1 'polypeptide(L)'
;MSKKKSITFDVLIEIPKGSRNKYEYDFTLHKIRFDRTLFSSMMYPGDYGFIPETLALDQDPLDILVLSTEPSYPMVVMEVRPIGVFHMTDEKGPDEKIICVPVSDPVWNKRTDIVDLNPHRLKEIEHFFQVYKDLEKKKVDVGGWGNAEEAVKIYHECVQRYEDSEHKKKRTFTI
;
A
#
# COMPACT_ATOMS: atom_id res chain seq x y z
N MET A 1 -19.99 20.08 -16.03
CA MET A 1 -19.50 18.84 -15.39
C MET A 1 -18.41 19.24 -14.41
N SER A 2 -18.66 19.12 -13.12
CA SER A 2 -17.67 19.46 -12.10
C SER A 2 -16.49 18.48 -12.25
N LYS A 3 -15.28 18.98 -12.50
CA LYS A 3 -14.06 18.15 -12.48
C LYS A 3 -13.98 17.53 -11.08
N LYS A 4 -14.23 16.22 -10.96
CA LYS A 4 -14.06 15.46 -9.72
C LYS A 4 -12.64 15.77 -9.21
N LYS A 5 -12.53 16.38 -8.03
CA LYS A 5 -11.23 16.83 -7.50
C LYS A 5 -10.40 15.57 -7.23
N SER A 6 -9.25 15.45 -7.90
CA SER A 6 -8.28 14.39 -7.65
C SER A 6 -7.86 14.47 -6.18
N ILE A 7 -8.08 13.40 -5.41
CA ILE A 7 -7.55 13.27 -4.05
C ILE A 7 -6.09 12.85 -4.09
N THR A 8 -5.31 13.40 -3.17
CA THR A 8 -3.92 13.02 -2.88
C THR A 8 -3.77 12.95 -1.37
N PHE A 9 -2.81 12.17 -0.89
CA PHE A 9 -2.49 12.02 0.52
C PHE A 9 -1.04 11.59 0.70
N ASP A 10 -0.50 11.80 1.90
CA ASP A 10 0.84 11.36 2.26
C ASP A 10 0.82 9.88 2.69
N VAL A 11 1.89 9.17 2.31
CA VAL A 11 2.17 7.79 2.76
C VAL A 11 3.56 7.72 3.37
N LEU A 12 3.77 6.77 4.28
CA LEU A 12 5.10 6.43 4.79
C LEU A 12 5.60 5.17 4.08
N ILE A 13 6.76 5.25 3.44
CA ILE A 13 7.38 4.08 2.79
C ILE A 13 8.17 3.29 3.83
N GLU A 14 7.92 1.99 3.88
CA GLU A 14 8.64 1.02 4.72
C GLU A 14 9.65 0.23 3.90
N ILE A 15 9.26 -0.19 2.68
CA ILE A 15 10.04 -1.12 1.86
C ILE A 15 10.24 -0.52 0.47
N PRO A 16 11.48 -0.14 0.10
CA PRO A 16 11.76 0.31 -1.25
C PRO A 16 11.55 -0.78 -2.29
N LYS A 17 11.11 -0.37 -3.48
CA LYS A 17 11.03 -1.20 -4.69
C LYS A 17 12.34 -1.96 -4.89
N GLY A 18 12.24 -3.25 -5.18
CA GLY A 18 13.40 -4.12 -5.39
C GLY A 18 14.02 -4.68 -4.10
N SER A 19 13.51 -4.32 -2.91
CA SER A 19 13.96 -4.95 -1.67
C SER A 19 13.41 -6.36 -1.53
N ARG A 20 14.27 -7.30 -1.10
CA ARG A 20 13.88 -8.62 -0.59
C ARG A 20 13.67 -8.62 0.93
N ASN A 21 14.16 -7.60 1.63
CA ASN A 21 13.91 -7.45 3.06
C ASN A 21 12.53 -6.81 3.26
N LYS A 22 11.71 -7.46 4.08
CA LYS A 22 10.49 -6.89 4.63
C LYS A 22 10.88 -6.08 5.87
N TYR A 23 10.66 -4.78 5.75
CA TYR A 23 10.72 -3.84 6.85
C TYR A 23 9.30 -3.49 7.29
N GLU A 24 9.18 -2.97 8.50
CA GLU A 24 7.95 -2.43 9.04
C GLU A 24 8.27 -1.27 9.97
N TYR A 25 7.36 -0.31 10.08
CA TYR A 25 7.47 0.78 11.03
C TYR A 25 7.06 0.30 12.42
N ASP A 26 7.97 0.43 13.37
CA ASP A 26 7.68 0.12 14.76
C ASP A 26 7.05 1.34 15.45
N PHE A 27 5.74 1.30 15.67
CA PHE A 27 4.97 2.37 16.35
C PHE A 27 5.37 2.62 17.81
N THR A 28 6.09 1.69 18.45
CA THR A 28 6.59 1.90 19.83
C THR A 28 7.94 2.61 19.80
N LEU A 29 8.86 2.16 18.94
CA LEU A 29 10.21 2.71 18.85
C LEU A 29 10.33 3.92 17.92
N HIS A 30 9.33 4.17 17.08
CA HIS A 30 9.33 5.18 16.02
C HIS A 30 10.53 5.03 15.07
N LYS A 31 10.77 3.79 14.64
CA LYS A 31 11.91 3.41 13.80
C LYS A 31 11.49 2.37 12.79
N ILE A 32 12.21 2.33 11.66
CA ILE A 32 12.12 1.19 10.76
C ILE A 32 12.75 -0.04 11.41
N ARG A 33 12.04 -1.16 11.38
CA ARG A 33 12.46 -2.44 11.93
C ARG A 33 12.58 -3.45 10.80
N PHE A 34 13.63 -4.25 10.85
CA PHE A 34 13.72 -5.45 10.03
C PHE A 34 12.82 -6.52 10.64
N ASP A 35 11.75 -6.87 9.94
CA ASP A 35 10.88 -7.99 10.30
C ASP A 35 11.55 -9.30 9.85
N ARG A 36 11.75 -9.43 8.53
CA ARG A 36 12.39 -10.62 7.95
C ARG A 36 12.88 -10.39 6.52
N THR A 37 13.72 -11.29 6.04
CA THR A 37 13.95 -11.44 4.60
C THR A 37 12.84 -12.33 4.03
N LEU A 38 12.28 -12.00 2.86
CA LEU A 38 11.31 -12.87 2.19
C LEU A 38 11.93 -14.25 1.95
N PHE A 39 11.19 -15.31 2.29
CA PHE A 39 11.70 -16.68 2.22
C PHE A 39 11.92 -17.09 0.76
N SER A 40 11.03 -16.62 -0.13
CA SER A 40 11.17 -16.72 -1.58
C SER A 40 12.20 -15.72 -2.14
N SER A 41 12.86 -16.09 -3.24
CA SER A 41 13.81 -15.23 -3.96
C SER A 41 13.09 -14.17 -4.80
N MET A 42 12.31 -13.32 -4.14
CA MET A 42 11.45 -12.30 -4.72
C MET A 42 11.76 -10.93 -4.14
N MET A 43 11.30 -9.89 -4.80
CA MET A 43 11.50 -8.50 -4.41
C MET A 43 10.19 -7.72 -4.56
N TYR A 44 9.97 -6.74 -3.69
CA TYR A 44 8.78 -5.91 -3.76
C TYR A 44 8.70 -5.17 -5.11
N PRO A 45 7.56 -5.24 -5.83
CA PRO A 45 7.45 -4.71 -7.19
C PRO A 45 7.34 -3.18 -7.23
N GLY A 46 7.03 -2.52 -6.12
CA GLY A 46 6.94 -1.07 -5.95
C GLY A 46 7.39 -0.67 -4.55
N ASP A 47 7.42 0.63 -4.28
CA ASP A 47 7.64 1.12 -2.91
C ASP A 47 6.39 0.77 -2.08
N TYR A 48 6.58 0.16 -0.93
CA TYR A 48 5.51 -0.35 -0.09
C TYR A 48 5.53 0.32 1.28
N GLY A 49 4.35 0.54 1.84
CA GLY A 49 4.20 1.02 3.20
C GLY A 49 2.73 1.20 3.54
N PHE A 50 2.39 2.28 4.23
CA PHE A 50 1.02 2.51 4.68
C PHE A 50 0.59 3.97 4.62
N ILE A 51 -0.72 4.20 4.75
CA ILE A 51 -1.32 5.52 4.89
C ILE A 51 -1.49 5.86 6.38
N PRO A 52 -0.82 6.90 6.91
CA PRO A 52 -1.04 7.36 8.28
C PRO A 52 -2.51 7.73 8.53
N GLU A 53 -2.93 7.66 9.79
CA GLU A 53 -4.29 8.02 10.21
C GLU A 53 -5.41 7.25 9.47
N THR A 54 -5.13 5.98 9.16
CA THR A 54 -6.11 5.04 8.63
C THR A 54 -6.15 3.77 9.47
N LEU A 55 -7.27 3.05 9.40
CA LEU A 55 -7.45 1.77 10.08
C LEU A 55 -8.17 0.81 9.13
N ALA A 56 -7.47 -0.24 8.69
CA ALA A 56 -8.01 -1.29 7.84
C ALA A 56 -8.75 -2.36 8.67
N LEU A 57 -9.26 -3.39 8.01
CA LEU A 57 -10.05 -4.45 8.65
C LEU A 57 -9.19 -5.44 9.46
N ASP A 58 -7.93 -5.60 9.10
CA ASP A 58 -6.93 -6.41 9.80
C ASP A 58 -6.36 -5.75 11.07
N GLN A 59 -6.86 -4.54 11.42
CA GLN A 59 -6.47 -3.71 12.56
C GLN A 59 -5.10 -3.00 12.41
N ASP A 60 -4.52 -3.00 11.21
CA ASP A 60 -3.32 -2.25 10.88
C ASP A 60 -3.69 -1.00 10.03
N PRO A 61 -2.77 -0.04 9.85
CA PRO A 61 -2.96 1.04 8.87
C PRO A 61 -3.14 0.51 7.45
N LEU A 62 -3.85 1.24 6.60
CA LEU A 62 -4.13 0.80 5.24
C LEU A 62 -2.84 0.71 4.40
N ASP A 63 -2.59 -0.48 3.87
CA ASP A 63 -1.42 -0.79 3.06
C ASP A 63 -1.46 -0.12 1.67
N ILE A 64 -0.27 0.24 1.18
CA ILE A 64 -0.09 0.87 -0.12
C ILE A 64 1.09 0.30 -0.90
N LEU A 65 0.97 0.33 -2.23
CA LEU A 65 2.05 0.08 -3.17
C LEU A 65 2.16 1.25 -4.16
N VAL A 66 3.26 2.00 -4.08
CA VAL A 66 3.56 3.12 -4.96
C VAL A 66 4.40 2.66 -6.15
N LEU A 67 3.90 2.97 -7.35
CA LEU A 67 4.63 2.76 -8.60
C LEU A 67 5.43 4.03 -8.94
N SER A 68 6.74 3.98 -8.71
CA SER A 68 7.68 5.08 -8.90
C SER A 68 8.78 4.73 -9.90
N THR A 69 9.42 5.75 -10.50
CA THR A 69 10.52 5.58 -11.44
C THR A 69 11.73 4.95 -10.77
N GLU A 70 12.19 5.54 -9.67
CA GLU A 70 13.32 5.07 -8.87
C GLU A 70 12.84 4.59 -7.50
N PRO A 71 13.47 3.56 -6.91
CA PRO A 71 13.16 3.15 -5.54
C PRO A 71 13.45 4.30 -4.57
N SER A 72 12.61 4.43 -3.55
CA SER A 72 12.85 5.38 -2.45
C SER A 72 13.70 4.76 -1.33
N TYR A 73 13.57 5.30 -0.12
CA TYR A 73 14.21 4.80 1.10
C TYR A 73 13.13 4.51 2.15
N PRO A 74 13.38 3.60 3.12
CA PRO A 74 12.50 3.49 4.27
C PRO A 74 12.41 4.82 5.02
N MET A 75 11.26 5.07 5.68
CA MET A 75 10.94 6.31 6.40
C MET A 75 10.71 7.55 5.51
N VAL A 76 10.62 7.39 4.19
CA VAL A 76 10.27 8.51 3.29
C VAL A 76 8.77 8.75 3.35
N VAL A 77 8.39 10.02 3.56
CA VAL A 77 7.02 10.49 3.34
C VAL A 77 6.87 10.91 1.89
N MET A 78 5.80 10.47 1.24
CA MET A 78 5.55 10.74 -0.18
C MET A 78 4.09 11.12 -0.41
N GLU A 79 3.84 12.26 -1.08
CA GLU A 79 2.50 12.60 -1.54
C GLU A 79 2.17 11.76 -2.79
N VAL A 80 1.06 11.03 -2.72
CA VAL A 80 0.64 10.10 -3.78
C VAL A 80 -0.81 10.30 -4.19
N ARG A 81 -1.14 9.80 -5.39
CA ARG A 81 -2.50 9.66 -5.89
C ARG A 81 -2.88 8.18 -5.98
N PRO A 82 -4.02 7.75 -5.44
CA PRO A 82 -4.54 6.40 -5.67
C PRO A 82 -5.04 6.26 -7.12
N ILE A 83 -4.70 5.14 -7.76
CA ILE A 83 -5.13 4.79 -9.11
C ILE A 83 -5.88 3.46 -9.15
N GLY A 84 -5.86 2.66 -8.09
CA GLY A 84 -6.57 1.40 -8.02
C GLY A 84 -6.39 0.72 -6.67
N VAL A 85 -7.00 -0.44 -6.52
CA VAL A 85 -6.85 -1.29 -5.34
C VAL A 85 -6.61 -2.72 -5.76
N PHE A 86 -5.72 -3.41 -5.06
CA PHE A 86 -5.52 -4.85 -5.19
C PHE A 86 -6.19 -5.53 -4.00
N HIS A 87 -7.15 -6.41 -4.27
CA HIS A 87 -7.85 -7.17 -3.24
C HIS A 87 -7.08 -8.44 -2.90
N MET A 88 -6.79 -8.60 -1.62
CA MET A 88 -6.10 -9.77 -1.09
C MET A 88 -6.74 -10.12 0.25
N THR A 89 -6.68 -11.40 0.60
CA THR A 89 -7.03 -11.89 1.94
C THR A 89 -5.92 -12.81 2.41
N ASP A 90 -5.49 -12.62 3.65
CA ASP A 90 -4.55 -13.53 4.30
C ASP A 90 -5.14 -14.11 5.59
N GLU A 91 -4.30 -14.78 6.38
CA GLU A 91 -4.70 -15.42 7.64
C GLU A 91 -5.30 -14.46 8.70
N LYS A 92 -5.08 -13.15 8.58
CA LYS A 92 -5.66 -12.12 9.45
C LYS A 92 -7.00 -11.56 8.94
N GLY A 93 -7.37 -11.81 7.68
CA GLY A 93 -8.59 -11.29 7.07
C GLY A 93 -8.32 -10.49 5.79
N PRO A 94 -9.24 -9.60 5.39
CA PRO A 94 -9.06 -8.71 4.24
C PRO A 94 -7.82 -7.83 4.42
N ASP A 95 -6.99 -7.77 3.38
CA ASP A 95 -5.71 -7.07 3.33
C ASP A 95 -5.61 -6.30 1.99
N GLU A 96 -6.49 -5.31 1.80
CA GLU A 96 -6.48 -4.51 0.58
C GLU A 96 -5.24 -3.62 0.48
N LYS A 97 -4.72 -3.49 -0.74
CA LYS A 97 -3.53 -2.67 -1.01
C LYS A 97 -3.86 -1.58 -2.01
N ILE A 98 -3.76 -0.33 -1.59
CA ILE A 98 -4.02 0.80 -2.47
C ILE A 98 -2.82 0.98 -3.41
N ILE A 99 -3.11 1.05 -4.70
CA ILE A 99 -2.12 1.22 -5.75
C ILE A 99 -2.03 2.70 -6.06
N CYS A 100 -0.83 3.24 -5.91
CA CYS A 100 -0.58 4.67 -5.92
C CYS A 100 0.50 5.05 -6.93
N VAL A 101 0.51 6.31 -7.33
CA VAL A 101 1.61 6.95 -8.07
C VAL A 101 2.03 8.25 -7.38
N PRO A 102 3.33 8.62 -7.40
CA PRO A 102 3.78 9.88 -6.82
C PRO A 102 3.26 11.07 -7.63
N VAL A 103 2.83 12.14 -6.96
CA VAL A 103 2.33 13.34 -7.64
C VAL A 103 3.44 14.12 -8.35
N SER A 104 4.66 14.02 -7.85
CA SER A 104 5.84 14.77 -8.30
C SER A 104 6.74 13.97 -9.24
N ASP A 105 6.42 12.70 -9.54
CA ASP A 105 7.17 11.90 -10.50
C ASP A 105 6.66 12.19 -11.93
N PRO A 106 7.45 12.81 -12.81
CA PRO A 106 7.01 13.20 -14.15
C PRO A 106 6.69 12.01 -15.06
N VAL A 107 7.25 10.83 -14.76
CA VAL A 107 6.97 9.61 -15.50
C VAL A 107 5.65 9.02 -15.07
N TRP A 108 5.20 9.17 -13.82
CA TRP A 108 4.01 8.48 -13.29
C TRP A 108 2.81 9.38 -12.99
N ASN A 109 3.00 10.68 -12.76
CA ASN A 109 1.97 11.60 -12.26
C ASN A 109 0.75 11.81 -13.18
N LYS A 110 0.81 11.36 -14.44
CA LYS A 110 -0.30 11.39 -15.39
C LYS A 110 -1.25 10.19 -15.31
N ARG A 111 -0.89 9.13 -14.57
CA ARG A 111 -1.79 7.97 -14.38
C ARG A 111 -2.85 8.34 -13.36
N THR A 112 -4.08 7.94 -13.66
CA THR A 112 -5.26 8.30 -12.90
C THR A 112 -6.15 7.11 -12.58
N ASP A 113 -6.00 5.99 -13.29
CA ASP A 113 -6.75 4.76 -13.03
C ASP A 113 -5.89 3.51 -13.32
N ILE A 114 -6.31 2.35 -12.82
CA ILE A 114 -5.59 1.08 -12.95
C ILE A 114 -5.50 0.63 -14.41
N VAL A 115 -6.48 1.03 -15.23
CA VAL A 115 -6.50 0.77 -16.67
C VAL A 115 -5.41 1.53 -17.44
N ASP A 116 -4.77 2.54 -16.83
CA ASP A 116 -3.63 3.24 -17.41
C ASP A 116 -2.33 2.41 -17.34
N LEU A 117 -2.34 1.29 -16.61
CA LEU A 117 -1.17 0.43 -16.43
C LEU A 117 -1.05 -0.61 -17.55
N ASN A 118 0.20 -1.00 -17.84
CA ASN A 118 0.46 -2.16 -18.69
C ASN A 118 -0.19 -3.40 -18.04
N PRO A 119 -1.04 -4.18 -18.74
CA PRO A 119 -1.69 -5.36 -18.16
C PRO A 119 -0.73 -6.40 -17.59
N HIS A 120 0.49 -6.50 -18.12
CA HIS A 120 1.51 -7.40 -17.56
C HIS A 120 1.98 -6.93 -16.18
N ARG A 121 2.02 -5.62 -15.94
CA ARG A 121 2.39 -5.06 -14.64
C ARG A 121 1.43 -5.47 -13.54
N LEU A 122 0.13 -5.53 -13.85
CA LEU A 122 -0.88 -6.04 -12.92
C LEU A 122 -0.60 -7.51 -12.58
N LYS A 123 -0.31 -8.34 -13.59
CA LYS A 123 0.04 -9.75 -13.39
C LYS A 123 1.29 -9.95 -12.54
N GLU A 124 2.32 -9.12 -12.71
CA GLU A 124 3.53 -9.16 -11.88
C GLU A 124 3.22 -8.91 -10.40
N ILE A 125 2.41 -7.89 -10.12
CA ILE A 125 2.02 -7.51 -8.75
C ILE A 125 1.14 -8.60 -8.12
N GLU A 126 0.14 -9.06 -8.86
CA GLU A 126 -0.75 -10.14 -8.43
C GLU A 126 0.04 -11.41 -8.12
N HIS A 127 0.94 -11.81 -9.03
CA HIS A 127 1.79 -12.99 -8.82
C HIS A 127 2.69 -12.83 -7.60
N PHE A 128 3.29 -11.65 -7.39
CA PHE A 128 4.09 -11.38 -6.20
C PHE A 128 3.30 -11.66 -4.91
N PHE A 129 2.14 -11.03 -4.74
CA PHE A 129 1.35 -11.20 -3.51
C PHE A 129 0.76 -12.60 -3.37
N GLN A 130 0.48 -13.28 -4.47
CA GLN A 130 -0.02 -14.65 -4.45
C GLN A 130 1.00 -15.64 -3.86
N VAL A 131 2.30 -15.48 -4.12
CA VAL A 131 3.31 -16.53 -3.83
C VAL A 131 4.44 -16.12 -2.88
N TYR A 132 4.57 -14.82 -2.52
CA TYR A 132 5.71 -14.36 -1.70
C TYR A 132 5.79 -15.02 -0.31
N LYS A 133 4.66 -15.49 0.20
CA LYS A 133 4.49 -16.16 1.51
C LYS A 133 4.50 -17.70 1.41
N ASP A 134 4.64 -18.29 0.22
CA ASP A 134 4.54 -19.75 0.02
C ASP A 134 5.57 -20.54 0.86
N LEU A 135 6.82 -20.10 0.85
CA LEU A 135 7.89 -20.74 1.62
C LEU A 135 7.77 -20.48 3.14
N GLU A 136 6.94 -19.51 3.54
CA GLU A 136 6.53 -19.32 4.94
C GLU A 136 5.37 -20.26 5.33
N LYS A 137 4.85 -21.06 4.38
CA LYS A 137 3.70 -21.96 4.53
C LYS A 137 2.40 -21.24 4.92
N LYS A 138 2.27 -19.98 4.53
CA LYS A 138 1.05 -19.18 4.71
C LYS A 138 0.28 -19.12 3.41
N LYS A 139 -1.05 -19.12 3.50
CA LYS A 139 -1.93 -19.01 2.34
C LYS A 139 -2.37 -17.57 2.16
N VAL A 140 -2.40 -17.16 0.89
CA VAL A 140 -2.94 -15.88 0.45
C VAL A 140 -3.97 -16.17 -0.63
N ASP A 141 -5.11 -15.49 -0.56
CA ASP A 141 -6.12 -15.51 -1.62
C ASP A 141 -6.16 -14.14 -2.31
N VAL A 142 -6.23 -14.14 -3.64
CA VAL A 142 -6.21 -12.92 -4.46
C VAL A 142 -7.61 -12.66 -5.02
N GLY A 143 -8.18 -11.51 -4.68
CA GLY A 143 -9.52 -11.08 -5.06
C GLY A 143 -9.59 -10.27 -6.36
N GLY A 144 -8.44 -9.94 -6.96
CA GLY A 144 -8.34 -9.19 -8.20
C GLY A 144 -8.17 -7.68 -8.00
N TRP A 145 -8.65 -6.89 -8.96
CA TRP A 145 -8.35 -5.45 -9.07
C TRP A 145 -9.61 -4.60 -9.05
N GLY A 146 -9.59 -3.53 -8.26
CA GLY A 146 -10.54 -2.43 -8.27
C GLY A 146 -9.93 -1.16 -8.88
N ASN A 147 -10.79 -0.24 -9.33
CA ASN A 147 -10.38 1.01 -10.00
C ASN A 147 -10.06 2.13 -9.00
N ALA A 148 -9.72 3.32 -9.51
CA ALA A 148 -9.38 4.47 -8.66
C ALA A 148 -10.54 4.93 -7.77
N GLU A 149 -11.79 4.83 -8.25
CA GLU A 149 -12.96 5.22 -7.46
C GLU A 149 -13.18 4.31 -6.26
N GLU A 150 -13.01 3.00 -6.44
CA GLU A 150 -13.08 2.02 -5.37
C GLU A 150 -11.95 2.23 -4.35
N ALA A 151 -10.73 2.46 -4.82
CA ALA A 151 -9.59 2.77 -3.95
C ALA A 151 -9.86 4.00 -3.06
N VAL A 152 -10.43 5.06 -3.63
CA VAL A 152 -10.78 6.27 -2.87
C VAL A 152 -11.90 5.99 -1.86
N LYS A 153 -12.87 5.16 -2.22
CA LYS A 153 -13.93 4.73 -1.28
C LYS A 153 -13.33 3.99 -0.09
N ILE A 154 -12.48 2.99 -0.32
CA ILE A 154 -11.81 2.21 0.74
C ILE A 154 -10.96 3.11 1.63
N TYR A 155 -10.20 4.05 1.05
CA TYR A 155 -9.45 5.05 1.80
C TYR A 155 -10.35 5.82 2.78
N HIS A 156 -11.48 6.36 2.31
CA HIS A 156 -12.39 7.11 3.17
C HIS A 156 -13.02 6.25 4.27
N GLU A 157 -13.36 4.99 3.97
CA GLU A 157 -13.85 4.05 4.98
C GLU A 157 -12.79 3.78 6.07
N CYS A 158 -11.52 3.66 5.70
CA CYS A 158 -10.42 3.44 6.64
C CYS A 158 -10.09 4.70 7.46
N VAL A 159 -10.18 5.90 6.86
CA VAL A 159 -10.07 7.16 7.59
C VAL A 159 -11.20 7.29 8.62
N GLN A 160 -12.45 7.04 8.22
CA GLN A 160 -13.59 7.10 9.14
C GLN A 160 -13.44 6.10 10.28
N ARG A 161 -13.02 4.86 9.97
CA ARG A 161 -12.75 3.84 10.99
C ARG A 161 -11.67 4.26 11.97
N TYR A 162 -10.60 4.91 11.49
CA TYR A 162 -9.56 5.45 12.35
C TYR A 162 -10.09 6.56 13.27
N GLU A 163 -10.83 7.53 12.73
CA GLU A 163 -11.42 8.64 13.51
C GLU A 163 -12.34 8.14 14.63
N ASP A 164 -13.11 7.08 14.38
CA ASP A 164 -14.03 6.49 15.36
C ASP A 164 -13.33 5.54 16.36
N SER A 165 -12.04 5.26 16.17
CA SER A 165 -11.29 4.28 16.97
C SER A 165 -10.57 4.88 18.19
N GLU A 166 -10.15 3.99 19.10
CA GLU A 166 -9.24 4.36 20.19
C GLU A 166 -7.85 4.81 19.70
N HIS A 167 -7.46 4.48 18.45
CA HIS A 167 -6.18 4.90 17.90
C HIS A 167 -6.13 6.41 17.72
N LYS A 168 -7.22 7.05 17.26
CA LYS A 168 -7.30 8.52 17.17
C LYS A 168 -7.15 9.17 18.54
N LYS A 169 -7.84 8.66 19.57
CA LYS A 169 -7.77 9.19 20.94
C LYS A 169 -6.37 9.08 21.53
N LYS A 170 -5.65 8.01 21.21
CA LYS A 170 -4.28 7.74 21.66
C LYS A 170 -3.22 8.33 20.73
N ARG A 171 -3.61 8.87 19.57
CA ARG A 171 -2.73 9.37 18.49
C ARG A 171 -1.74 8.32 17.99
N THR A 172 -2.12 7.06 17.98
CA THR A 172 -1.34 5.97 17.35
C THR A 172 -1.61 5.94 15.84
N PHE A 173 -0.78 5.25 15.05
CA PHE A 173 -0.86 5.25 13.57
C PHE A 173 -0.69 6.63 12.93
N THR A 174 -0.02 7.53 13.64
CA THR A 174 0.45 8.82 13.14
C THR A 174 1.93 8.74 12.80
N ILE A 175 2.42 9.67 11.97
CA ILE A 175 3.83 9.86 11.64
C ILE A 175 4.33 11.24 12.07
#